data_AF-A0A3R6D0N2-F1
#
_entry.id   AF-A0A3R6D0N2-F1
#
_cell.length_a   1.000
_cell.length_b   1.000
_cell.length_c   1.000
_cell.angle_alpha   90.00
_cell.angle_beta   90.00
_cell.angle_gamma   90.00
#
_symmetry.space_group_name_H-M   'P 1'
#
loop_
_entity.id
_entity.type
_entity.pdbx_description
1 polymer ?
#
loop_
_entity_poly.entity_id
_entity_poly.type
_entity_poly.pdbx_seq_one_letter_code
_entity_poly.pdbx_strand_id
1 'polypeptide(L)'
;TSYGKSREIIQCNTKDAAADELAKRIGGQSRSAFADDPIQREFDVISDQYIAQAKPPLKCVNKTVRTQMKATFEAAKKYERKVYYQFEGIPSQEVLDKLYEYSERYGVEVIIDTEPLGILN
;
A
#
# COMPACT_ATOMS: atom_id res chain seq x y z
N THR A 1 -20.08 -18.95 -0.45
CA THR A 1 -19.29 -17.93 0.26
C THR A 1 -19.04 -16.77 -0.67
N SER A 2 -19.93 -15.77 -0.64
CA SER A 2 -19.78 -14.53 -1.40
C SER A 2 -18.73 -13.67 -0.70
N TYR A 3 -17.47 -13.85 -1.10
CA TYR A 3 -16.42 -12.88 -0.79
C TYR A 3 -16.91 -11.53 -1.31
N GLY A 4 -17.01 -10.58 -0.38
CA GLY A 4 -17.88 -9.41 -0.47
C GLY A 4 -17.72 -8.59 -1.74
N LYS A 5 -18.84 -7.98 -2.16
CA LYS A 5 -18.95 -6.88 -3.14
C LYS A 5 -17.60 -6.29 -3.50
N SER A 6 -17.21 -6.41 -4.76
CA SER A 6 -16.17 -5.60 -5.40
C SER A 6 -16.46 -4.13 -5.05
N ARG A 7 -15.81 -3.61 -4.00
CA ARG A 7 -16.01 -2.23 -3.54
C ARG A 7 -15.49 -1.34 -4.68
N GLU A 8 -16.23 -0.28 -5.01
CA GLU A 8 -15.83 0.60 -6.10
C GLU A 8 -14.45 1.21 -5.82
N ILE A 9 -13.52 0.87 -6.72
CA ILE A 9 -12.18 1.41 -6.75
C ILE A 9 -12.16 2.44 -7.87
N ILE A 10 -11.77 3.66 -7.53
CA ILE A 10 -11.64 4.75 -8.48
C ILE A 10 -10.17 4.84 -8.85
N GLN A 11 -9.87 4.71 -10.14
CA GLN A 11 -8.53 4.95 -10.67
C GLN A 11 -8.32 6.45 -10.91
N CYS A 12 -7.24 6.98 -10.34
CA CYS A 12 -6.72 8.32 -10.56
C CYS A 12 -5.90 8.36 -11.86
N ASN A 13 -6.06 9.44 -12.63
CA ASN A 13 -5.47 9.58 -13.96
C ASN A 13 -4.04 10.19 -13.95
N THR A 14 -3.48 10.46 -12.78
CA THR A 14 -2.11 10.95 -12.60
C THR A 14 -1.12 9.88 -13.04
N LYS A 15 -0.11 10.15 -13.88
CA LYS A 15 0.83 9.10 -14.33
C LYS A 15 1.87 8.82 -13.25
N ASP A 16 1.93 7.58 -12.77
CA ASP A 16 2.93 7.13 -11.79
C ASP A 16 3.48 5.78 -12.24
N ALA A 17 4.75 5.78 -12.68
CA ALA A 17 5.37 4.59 -13.25
C ALA A 17 5.53 3.47 -12.20
N ALA A 18 5.77 3.82 -10.93
CA ALA A 18 5.92 2.84 -9.84
C ALA A 18 4.61 2.12 -9.56
N ALA A 19 3.51 2.85 -9.51
CA ALA A 19 2.17 2.30 -9.39
C ALA A 19 1.81 1.38 -10.57
N ASP A 20 2.10 1.79 -11.81
CA ASP A 20 1.81 0.99 -13.01
C ASP A 20 2.61 -0.32 -13.04
N GLU A 21 3.92 -0.27 -12.74
CA GLU A 21 4.78 -1.46 -12.68
C GLU A 21 4.39 -2.39 -11.52
N LEU A 22 4.11 -1.83 -10.34
CA LEU A 22 3.64 -2.59 -9.19
C LEU A 22 2.31 -3.27 -9.49
N ALA A 23 1.40 -2.59 -10.18
CA ALA A 23 0.10 -3.14 -10.57
C ALA A 23 0.23 -4.32 -11.54
N LYS A 24 1.18 -4.27 -12.47
CA LYS A 24 1.50 -5.41 -13.35
C LYS A 24 2.07 -6.58 -12.54
N ARG A 25 2.90 -6.31 -11.54
CA ARG A 25 3.57 -7.32 -10.72
C ARG A 25 2.60 -8.11 -9.84
N ILE A 26 1.74 -7.41 -9.10
CA ILE A 26 0.81 -8.04 -8.14
C ILE A 26 -0.58 -8.31 -8.71
N GLY A 27 -0.91 -7.76 -9.89
CA GLY A 27 -2.23 -7.84 -10.50
C GLY A 27 -3.25 -6.99 -9.73
N GLY A 28 -3.43 -5.73 -10.14
CA GLY A 28 -4.40 -4.83 -9.53
C GLY A 28 -4.64 -3.56 -10.34
N GLN A 29 -5.43 -2.64 -9.78
CA GLN A 29 -5.61 -1.31 -10.34
C GLN A 29 -4.56 -0.37 -9.77
N SER A 30 -3.67 0.14 -10.63
CA SER A 30 -2.73 1.20 -10.26
C SER A 30 -3.49 2.47 -9.87
N ARG A 31 -2.86 3.33 -9.06
CA ARG A 31 -3.27 4.70 -8.75
C ARG A 31 -4.72 4.76 -8.34
N SER A 32 -5.07 4.03 -7.30
CA SER A 32 -6.44 3.69 -7.02
C SER A 32 -6.83 4.12 -5.61
N ALA A 33 -8.06 4.58 -5.45
CA ALA A 33 -8.65 4.95 -4.18
C ALA A 33 -9.95 4.18 -3.96
N PHE A 34 -10.30 3.93 -2.71
CA PHE A 34 -11.62 3.39 -2.38
C PHE A 34 -12.66 4.50 -2.45
N ALA A 35 -13.70 4.32 -3.27
CA ALA A 35 -14.82 5.26 -3.36
C ALA A 35 -15.54 5.45 -2.00
N ASP A 36 -15.52 4.40 -1.17
CA ASP A 36 -16.12 4.37 0.17
C ASP A 36 -15.28 5.09 1.24
N ASP A 37 -14.02 5.46 0.95
CA ASP A 37 -13.18 6.13 1.93
C ASP A 37 -13.50 7.63 1.98
N PRO A 38 -13.89 8.19 3.14
CA PRO A 38 -14.31 9.59 3.24
C PRO A 38 -13.19 10.59 2.95
N ILE A 39 -11.93 10.15 3.04
CA ILE A 39 -10.75 10.94 2.71
C ILE A 39 -10.14 10.53 1.36
N GLN A 40 -10.83 9.66 0.61
CA GLN A 40 -10.44 9.15 -0.72
C GLN A 40 -8.94 8.86 -0.80
N ARG A 41 -8.43 8.10 0.18
CA ARG A 41 -7.01 7.76 0.25
C ARG A 41 -6.54 7.16 -1.06
N GLU A 42 -5.64 7.87 -1.72
CA GLU A 42 -4.97 7.39 -2.92
C GLU A 42 -3.87 6.40 -2.55
N PHE A 43 -3.95 5.22 -3.14
CA PHE A 43 -2.97 4.15 -3.03
C PHE A 43 -2.33 3.90 -4.39
N ASP A 44 -1.10 3.40 -4.39
CA ASP A 44 -0.38 3.14 -5.63
C ASP A 44 -0.98 1.95 -6.38
N VAL A 45 -1.42 0.89 -5.68
CA VAL A 45 -2.16 -0.19 -6.32
C VAL A 45 -3.20 -0.72 -5.36
N ILE A 46 -4.41 -0.94 -5.87
CA ILE A 46 -5.42 -1.70 -5.14
C ILE A 46 -5.74 -2.96 -5.95
N SER A 47 -5.47 -4.11 -5.34
CA SER A 47 -5.91 -5.41 -5.81
C SER A 47 -7.07 -5.90 -4.94
N ASP A 48 -7.73 -6.98 -5.35
CA ASP A 48 -8.89 -7.54 -4.64
C ASP A 48 -8.53 -8.00 -3.23
N GLN A 49 -7.30 -8.49 -3.05
CA GLN A 49 -6.78 -9.01 -1.79
C GLN A 49 -5.73 -8.10 -1.12
N TYR A 50 -5.14 -7.18 -1.88
CA TYR A 50 -3.97 -6.40 -1.44
C TYR A 50 -4.18 -4.91 -1.68
N ILE A 51 -3.72 -4.09 -0.76
CA ILE A 51 -3.54 -2.64 -0.93
C ILE A 51 -2.04 -2.42 -0.98
N ALA A 52 -1.52 -2.16 -2.17
CA ALA A 52 -0.12 -1.90 -2.37
C ALA A 52 0.21 -0.42 -2.42
N GLN A 53 1.38 -0.10 -1.87
CA GLN A 53 1.92 1.23 -1.83
C GLN A 53 3.40 1.20 -2.19
N ALA A 54 3.76 1.97 -3.21
CA ALA A 54 5.13 2.20 -3.59
C ALA A 54 5.70 3.32 -2.71
N LYS A 55 6.86 3.08 -2.13
CA LYS A 55 7.55 4.04 -1.27
C LYS A 55 9.01 4.15 -1.71
N PRO A 56 9.59 5.36 -1.65
CA PRO A 56 11.03 5.50 -1.75
C PRO A 56 11.69 4.81 -0.54
N PRO A 57 13.00 4.51 -0.59
CA PRO A 57 13.75 3.96 0.54
C PRO A 57 13.71 4.94 1.72
N LEU A 58 12.78 4.68 2.65
CA LEU A 58 12.59 5.49 3.84
C LEU A 58 13.75 5.26 4.79
N LYS A 59 14.57 6.30 4.99
CA LYS A 59 15.68 6.26 5.95
C LYS A 59 15.23 6.48 7.39
N CYS A 60 14.11 7.16 7.61
CA CYS A 60 13.58 7.48 8.94
C CYS A 60 12.04 7.45 8.98
N VAL A 61 11.47 7.12 10.14
CA VAL A 61 10.03 7.14 10.38
C VAL A 61 9.58 8.52 10.87
N ASN A 62 9.27 9.42 9.94
CA ASN A 62 8.76 10.76 10.27
C ASN A 62 7.28 10.72 10.72
N LYS A 63 6.80 11.80 11.35
CA LYS A 63 5.38 11.92 11.77
C LYS A 63 4.40 11.64 10.62
N THR A 64 4.69 12.17 9.43
CA THR A 64 3.89 11.94 8.21
C THR A 64 3.84 10.46 7.83
N VAL A 65 4.98 9.78 7.86
CA VAL A 65 5.10 8.35 7.55
C VAL A 65 4.26 7.52 8.52
N ARG A 66 4.32 7.81 9.83
CA ARG A 66 3.48 7.11 10.83
C ARG A 66 2.00 7.31 10.57
N THR A 67 1.57 8.55 10.31
CA THR A 67 0.16 8.85 10.02
C THR A 67 -0.29 8.12 8.77
N GLN A 68 0.53 8.09 7.73
CA GLN A 68 0.21 7.41 6.48
C GLN A 68 0.18 5.88 6.64
N MET A 69 1.16 5.29 7.33
CA MET A 69 1.16 3.84 7.63
C MET A 69 -0.06 3.45 8.43
N LYS A 70 -0.33 4.17 9.54
CA LYS A 70 -1.50 3.93 10.37
C LYS A 70 -2.79 4.00 9.54
N ALA A 71 -2.89 5.02 8.70
CA ALA A 71 -4.02 5.20 7.81
C ALA A 71 -4.16 4.02 6.81
N THR A 72 -3.07 3.54 6.22
CA THR A 72 -3.09 2.35 5.35
C THR A 72 -3.52 1.09 6.10
N PHE A 73 -3.01 0.86 7.31
CA PHE A 73 -3.41 -0.29 8.14
C PHE A 73 -4.87 -0.23 8.60
N GLU A 74 -5.37 0.95 8.95
CA GLU A 74 -6.79 1.14 9.30
C GLU A 74 -7.70 0.87 8.10
N ALA A 75 -7.32 1.33 6.91
CA ALA A 75 -8.02 1.01 5.68
C ALA A 75 -7.98 -0.50 5.40
N ALA A 76 -6.80 -1.10 5.39
CA ALA A 76 -6.62 -2.53 5.17
C ALA A 76 -7.42 -3.39 6.16
N LYS A 77 -7.48 -3.00 7.44
CA LYS A 77 -8.36 -3.63 8.43
C LYS A 77 -9.85 -3.46 8.10
N LYS A 78 -10.29 -2.25 7.75
CA LYS A 78 -11.69 -1.94 7.38
C LYS A 78 -12.13 -2.69 6.11
N TYR A 79 -11.21 -2.87 5.18
CA TYR A 79 -11.43 -3.53 3.90
C TYR A 79 -11.08 -5.03 3.93
N GLU A 80 -10.58 -5.55 5.07
CA GLU A 80 -10.07 -6.92 5.23
C GLU A 80 -9.08 -7.33 4.13
N ARG A 81 -8.18 -6.41 3.78
CA ARG A 81 -7.12 -6.60 2.78
C ARG A 81 -5.74 -6.63 3.43
N LYS A 82 -4.79 -7.22 2.73
CA LYS A 82 -3.38 -7.23 3.11
C LYS A 82 -2.71 -5.95 2.63
N VAL A 83 -1.71 -5.47 3.37
CA VAL A 83 -0.93 -4.30 2.97
C VAL A 83 0.33 -4.76 2.26
N TYR A 84 0.64 -4.19 1.11
CA TYR A 84 1.85 -4.50 0.36
C TYR A 84 2.69 -3.23 0.22
N TYR A 85 3.83 -3.15 0.89
CA TYR A 85 4.75 -2.04 0.70
C TYR A 85 5.84 -2.45 -0.26
N GLN A 86 5.88 -1.81 -1.43
CA GLN A 86 7.03 -1.85 -2.30
C GLN A 86 7.96 -0.70 -1.91
N PHE A 87 9.24 -1.00 -1.73
CA PHE A 87 10.29 -0.03 -1.50
C PHE A 87 11.27 -0.05 -2.67
N GLU A 88 11.56 1.11 -3.26
CA GLU A 88 12.59 1.27 -4.30
C GLU A 88 14.04 1.13 -3.79
N GLY A 89 14.22 0.49 -2.64
CA GLY A 89 15.51 0.25 -2.01
C GLY A 89 15.32 -0.32 -0.61
N ILE A 90 16.42 -0.55 0.11
CA ILE A 90 16.36 -1.13 1.45
C ILE A 90 15.84 -0.05 2.42
N PRO A 91 14.63 -0.20 3.00
CA PRO A 91 14.16 0.70 4.04
C PRO A 91 14.96 0.50 5.33
N SER A 92 15.00 1.52 6.19
CA SER A 92 15.62 1.40 7.50
C SER A 92 14.90 0.39 8.39
N GLN A 93 15.65 -0.28 9.27
CA GLN A 93 15.08 -1.25 10.22
C GLN A 93 13.96 -0.64 11.09
N GLU A 94 14.05 0.64 11.46
CA GLU A 94 12.98 1.33 12.20
C GLU A 94 11.64 1.36 11.45
N VAL A 95 11.67 1.46 10.12
CA VAL A 95 10.47 1.46 9.28
C VAL A 95 9.86 0.08 9.29
N LEU A 96 10.69 -0.95 9.10
CA LEU A 96 10.27 -2.36 9.13
C LEU A 96 9.65 -2.72 10.48
N ASP A 97 10.35 -2.42 11.56
CA ASP A 97 9.89 -2.68 12.94
C ASP A 97 8.51 -2.05 13.18
N LYS A 98 8.33 -0.81 12.69
CA LYS A 98 7.03 -0.12 12.83
C LYS A 98 5.92 -0.73 11.97
N LEU A 99 6.24 -1.23 10.78
CA LEU A 99 5.29 -1.94 9.93
C LEU A 99 4.84 -3.24 10.59
N TYR A 100 5.77 -4.01 11.14
CA TYR A 100 5.45 -5.26 11.84
C TYR A 100 4.64 -5.00 13.11
N GLU A 101 5.00 -3.98 13.90
CA GLU A 101 4.22 -3.57 15.07
C GLU A 101 2.76 -3.25 14.69
N TYR A 102 2.55 -2.51 13.60
CA TYR A 102 1.19 -2.20 13.12
C TYR A 102 0.48 -3.42 12.54
N SER A 103 1.18 -4.28 11.82
CA SER A 103 0.63 -5.54 11.32
C SER A 103 0.07 -6.39 12.44
N GLU A 104 0.84 -6.59 13.52
CA GLU A 104 0.40 -7.33 14.71
C GLU A 104 -0.72 -6.60 15.46
N ARG A 105 -0.57 -5.28 15.67
CA ARG A 105 -1.55 -4.49 16.42
C ARG A 105 -2.91 -4.41 15.74
N TYR A 106 -2.93 -4.26 14.43
CA TYR A 106 -4.17 -4.16 13.66
C TYR A 106 -4.70 -5.52 13.23
N GLY A 107 -3.88 -6.57 13.25
CA GLY A 107 -4.21 -7.91 12.75
C GLY A 107 -4.25 -7.94 11.22
N VAL A 108 -3.40 -7.15 10.56
CA VAL A 108 -3.39 -6.96 9.11
C VAL A 108 -2.03 -7.40 8.59
N GLU A 109 -2.02 -8.39 7.71
CA GLU A 109 -0.76 -8.88 7.14
C GLU A 109 -0.09 -7.81 6.28
N VAL A 110 1.17 -7.51 6.58
CA VAL A 110 2.03 -6.63 5.78
C VAL A 110 3.06 -7.44 5.01
N ILE A 111 3.13 -7.18 3.71
CA ILE A 111 4.14 -7.73 2.79
C ILE A 111 5.08 -6.59 2.46
N ILE A 112 6.38 -6.81 2.63
CA ILE A 112 7.41 -5.80 2.38
C ILE A 112 8.27 -6.33 1.23
N ASP A 113 8.16 -5.67 0.10
CA ASP A 113 8.93 -5.93 -1.10
C ASP A 113 9.99 -4.83 -1.22
N THR A 114 11.25 -5.23 -1.25
CA THR A 114 12.40 -4.33 -1.41
C THR A 114 13.03 -4.45 -2.80
N GLU A 115 12.39 -5.19 -3.70
CA GLU A 115 12.82 -5.32 -5.07
C GLU A 115 12.53 -4.02 -5.82
N PRO A 116 13.56 -3.38 -6.40
CA PRO A 116 13.35 -2.19 -7.19
C PRO A 116 12.53 -2.57 -8.42
N LEU A 117 11.53 -1.75 -8.74
CA LEU A 117 10.67 -1.94 -9.93
C LEU A 117 11.41 -1.64 -11.25
N GLY A 118 12.73 -1.41 -11.21
CA GLY A 118 13.52 -1.12 -12.41
C GLY A 118 13.23 0.24 -13.04
N ILE A 119 12.62 1.17 -12.29
CA ILE A 119 12.26 2.52 -12.75
C ILE A 119 13.42 3.52 -12.60
N LEU A 120 14.55 3.04 -12.08
CA LEU A 120 15.83 3.72 -12.19
C LEU A 120 16.26 3.72 -13.65
N ASN A 121 16.07 4.85 -14.32
CA ASN A 121 16.90 5.23 -15.47
C ASN A 121 18.36 5.35 -15.02
#